data_AF-A0A147BTR5-F1
#
_entry.id   AF-A0A147BTR5-F1
#
_cell.length_a   1.000
_cell.length_b   1.000
_cell.length_c   1.000
_cell.angle_alpha   90.00
_cell.angle_beta   90.00
_cell.angle_gamma   90.00
#
_symmetry.space_group_name_H-M   'P 1'
#
loop_
_entity.id
_entity.type
_entity.pdbx_description
1 polymer ?
#
loop_
_entity_poly.entity_id
_entity_poly.type
_entity_poly.pdbx_seq_one_letter_code
_entity_poly.pdbx_strand_id
1 'polypeptide(L)' 'MRALAIFIITLLLLESLYLAECQGRHRNRDTDRRPPPCSRVCNSPSDCGPPCPKCVGGIWTSYQCKE' A
#
# COMPACT_ATOMS: atom_id res chain seq x y z
N MET A 1 20.98 20.22 31.25
CA MET A 1 21.07 20.63 29.82
C MET A 1 21.35 19.46 28.88
N ARG A 2 22.39 18.64 29.09
CA ARG A 2 22.73 17.52 28.18
C ARG A 2 21.70 16.38 28.17
N ALA A 3 21.13 16.03 29.32
CA ALA A 3 20.12 14.96 29.42
C ALA A 3 18.83 15.28 28.65
N LEU A 4 18.40 16.55 28.67
CA LEU A 4 17.21 17.00 27.92
C LEU A 4 17.43 16.91 26.41
N ALA A 5 18.62 17.27 25.93
CA ALA A 5 18.97 17.13 24.51
C ALA A 5 18.95 15.66 24.07
N ILE A 6 19.50 14.75 24.88
CA ILE A 6 19.49 13.30 24.59
C ILE A 6 18.05 12.78 24.53
N PHE A 7 17.21 13.16 25.50
CA PHE A 7 15.81 12.74 25.54
C PHE A 7 15.02 13.19 24.30
N ILE A 8 15.21 14.45 23.88
CA ILE A 8 14.57 14.98 22.68
C ILE A 8 15.06 14.25 21.42
N ILE A 9 16.36 13.96 21.32
CA ILE A 9 16.92 13.21 20.19
C ILE A 9 16.33 11.79 20.13
N THR A 10 16.20 11.10 21.26
CA THR A 10 15.58 9.77 21.30
C THR A 10 14.11 9.79 20.89
N LEU A 11 13.33 10.82 21.27
CA LEU A 11 11.94 10.95 20.85
C LEU A 11 11.82 11.18 19.34
N LEU A 12 12.65 12.07 18.78
CA LEU A 12 12.67 12.34 17.33
C LEU A 12 13.07 11.10 16.51
N LEU A 13 14.02 10.32 17.00
CA LEU A 13 14.41 9.05 16.37
C LEU A 13 13.28 8.03 16.41
N LEU A 14 12.55 7.95 17.53
CA LEU A 14 11.43 7.00 17.66
C LEU A 14 10.27 7.35 16.72
N GLU A 15 9.91 8.63 16.59
CA GLU A 15 8.85 9.07 15.67
C GLU A 15 9.21 8.83 14.21
N SER A 16 10.46 9.09 13.82
CA SER A 16 10.93 8.86 12.44
C SER A 16 10.96 7.37 12.09
N LEU A 17 11.38 6.50 13.02
CA LEU A 17 11.30 5.05 12.87
C LEU A 17 9.85 4.56 12.73
N TYR A 18 8.94 5.10 13.54
CA TYR A 18 7.52 4.73 13.50
C TYR A 18 6.86 5.10 12.16
N LEU A 19 7.14 6.30 11.65
CA LEU A 19 6.66 6.75 10.33
C LEU A 19 7.19 5.88 9.19
N ALA A 20 8.46 5.48 9.24
CA ALA A 20 9.06 4.61 8.23
C ALA A 20 8.41 3.21 8.20
N GLU A 21 8.14 2.62 9.38
CA GLU A 21 7.54 1.29 9.46
C GLU A 21 6.07 1.29 8.99
N CYS A 22 5.31 2.35 9.30
CA CYS A 22 3.94 2.50 8.84
C CYS A 22 3.83 2.72 7.32
N GLN A 23 4.75 3.45 6.70
CA GLN A 23 4.77 3.62 5.23
C GLN A 23 5.13 2.32 4.49
N GLY A 24 6.01 1.49 5.05
CA GLY A 24 6.40 0.21 4.44
C GLY A 24 5.26 -0.81 4.40
N ARG A 25 4.43 -0.87 5.46
CA ARG A 25 3.33 -1.84 5.58
C ARG A 25 2.16 -1.58 4.62
N HIS A 26 1.92 -0.33 4.23
CA HIS A 26 0.80 -0.02 3.34
C HIS A 26 1.11 -0.31 1.86
N ARG A 27 2.39 -0.38 1.49
CA ARG A 27 2.79 -0.50 0.08
C ARG A 27 2.58 -1.89 -0.53
N ASN A 28 2.36 -2.91 0.31
CA ASN A 28 2.44 -4.31 -0.12
C ASN A 28 1.13 -5.10 0.07
N ARG A 29 0.02 -4.43 0.41
CA ARG A 29 -1.25 -5.13 0.68
C ARG A 29 -2.09 -5.39 -0.57
N ASP A 30 -1.89 -4.61 -1.63
CA ASP A 30 -2.78 -4.61 -2.80
C ASP A 30 -2.09 -4.96 -4.12
N THR A 31 -0.78 -5.20 -4.20
CA THR A 31 -0.20 -5.67 -5.47
C THR A 31 -0.38 -7.18 -5.56
N ASP A 32 -1.55 -7.59 -6.05
CA ASP A 32 -1.76 -8.92 -6.62
C ASP A 32 -0.58 -9.14 -7.61
N ARG A 33 0.34 -10.03 -7.27
CA ARG A 33 1.68 -10.19 -7.90
C ARG A 33 1.62 -10.61 -9.38
N ARG A 34 0.45 -10.63 -10.00
CA ARG A 34 0.28 -11.00 -11.40
C ARG A 34 0.82 -9.92 -12.33
N PRO A 35 1.52 -10.31 -13.41
CA PRO A 35 1.89 -9.39 -14.47
C PRO A 35 0.65 -8.78 -15.14
N PRO A 36 0.76 -7.55 -15.67
CA PRO A 36 -0.29 -6.97 -16.52
C PRO A 36 -0.64 -7.93 -17.66
N PRO A 37 -1.94 -8.07 -18.01
CA PRO A 37 -3.03 -7.11 -17.77
C PRO A 37 -3.80 -7.30 -16.46
N CYS A 38 -3.53 -8.36 -15.71
CA CYS A 38 -4.16 -8.60 -14.42
C CYS A 38 -3.49 -7.72 -13.34
N SER A 39 -4.22 -7.37 -12.28
CA SER A 39 -3.77 -6.43 -11.23
C SER A 39 -3.72 -4.94 -11.61
N ARG A 40 -4.24 -4.57 -12.79
CA ARG A 40 -4.48 -3.16 -13.12
C ARG A 40 -5.64 -2.62 -12.29
N VAL A 41 -5.51 -1.40 -11.76
CA VAL A 41 -6.62 -0.70 -11.11
C VAL A 41 -7.75 -0.46 -12.12
N CYS A 42 -8.99 -0.75 -11.73
CA CYS A 42 -10.19 -0.61 -12.55
C CYS A 42 -11.33 0.02 -11.72
N ASN A 43 -12.25 0.71 -12.38
CA ASN A 43 -13.48 1.20 -11.76
C ASN A 43 -14.70 0.40 -12.23
N SER A 44 -14.60 -0.21 -13.41
CA SER A 44 -15.64 -0.98 -14.05
C SER A 44 -15.07 -2.25 -14.72
N PRO A 45 -15.89 -3.29 -14.96
CA PRO A 45 -15.46 -4.46 -15.70
C PRO A 45 -15.01 -4.15 -17.13
N SER A 46 -15.50 -3.04 -17.71
CA SER A 46 -15.14 -2.58 -19.06
C SER A 46 -13.71 -2.04 -19.16
N ASP A 47 -13.10 -1.65 -18.03
CA ASP A 47 -11.69 -1.25 -17.96
C ASP A 47 -10.74 -2.46 -18.06
N CYS A 48 -11.31 -3.67 -17.93
CA CYS A 48 -10.62 -4.94 -17.90
C CYS A 48 -10.88 -5.73 -19.19
N GLY A 49 -9.90 -6.51 -19.62
CA GLY A 49 -9.95 -7.28 -20.87
C GLY A 49 -9.43 -8.71 -20.69
N PRO A 50 -9.62 -9.60 -21.67
CA PRO A 50 -9.13 -10.97 -21.60
C PRO A 50 -7.61 -10.98 -21.36
N PRO A 51 -7.06 -11.81 -20.45
CA PRO A 51 -7.68 -12.92 -19.71
C PRO A 51 -8.40 -12.55 -18.41
N CYS A 52 -8.36 -11.29 -17.97
CA CYS A 52 -8.89 -10.84 -16.69
C CYS A 52 -10.07 -9.87 -16.91
N PRO A 53 -11.31 -10.34 -17.16
CA PRO A 53 -12.44 -9.48 -17.50
C PRO A 53 -13.16 -8.88 -16.29
N LYS A 54 -12.84 -9.32 -15.06
CA LYS A 54 -13.56 -8.89 -13.87
C LYS A 54 -12.83 -7.77 -13.17
N CYS A 55 -13.57 -6.77 -12.71
CA CYS A 55 -13.05 -5.77 -11.80
C CYS A 55 -13.44 -6.13 -10.36
N VAL A 56 -12.48 -6.62 -9.58
CA VAL A 56 -12.71 -7.18 -8.23
C VAL A 56 -11.95 -6.35 -7.19
N GLY A 57 -12.69 -5.89 -6.18
CA GLY A 57 -12.18 -5.12 -5.05
C GLY A 57 -13.17 -5.18 -3.89
N GLY A 58 -13.00 -4.31 -2.91
CA GLY A 58 -13.86 -4.29 -1.74
C GLY A 58 -13.63 -3.05 -0.88
N ILE A 59 -14.39 -2.95 0.22
CA ILE A 59 -14.37 -1.78 1.12
C ILE A 59 -12.96 -1.49 1.67
N TRP A 60 -12.10 -2.51 1.72
CA TRP A 60 -10.75 -2.45 2.28
C TRP A 60 -9.63 -2.67 1.27
N THR A 61 -9.94 -2.86 -0.03
CA THR A 61 -8.95 -3.21 -1.06
C THR A 61 -9.27 -2.51 -2.38
N SER A 62 -8.25 -1.98 -3.04
CA SER A 62 -8.40 -1.32 -4.34
C SER A 62 -9.02 -2.26 -5.37
N TYR A 63 -9.93 -1.76 -6.21
CA TYR A 63 -10.52 -2.53 -7.31
C TYR A 63 -9.50 -2.79 -8.41
N GLN A 64 -9.30 -4.06 -8.76
CA GLN A 64 -8.30 -4.49 -9.75
C GLN A 64 -8.84 -5.56 -10.70
N CYS A 65 -8.26 -5.62 -11.91
CA CYS A 65 -8.61 -6.62 -12.91
C CYS A 65 -8.19 -8.03 -12.47
N LYS A 66 -9.15 -8.96 -12.45
CA LYS A 66 -9.01 -10.38 -12.13
C LYS A 66 -9.76 -11.25 -13.15
N GLU A 67 -9.50 -12.56 -13.12
CA GLU A 67 -10.15 -13.58 -13.96
C GLU A 67 -11.65 -13.74 -13.67
#